data_AF-A0A821QX99-F1
#
_entry.id   AF-A0A821QX99-F1
#
_cell.length_a   1.000
_cell.length_b   1.000
_cell.length_c   1.000
_cell.angle_alpha   90.00
_cell.angle_beta   90.00
_cell.angle_gamma   90.00
#
_symmetry.space_group_name_H-M   'P 1'
#
loop_
_entity.id
_entity.type
_entity.pdbx_description
1 polymer ?
#
loop_
_entity_poly.entity_id
_entity_poly.type
_entity_poly.pdbx_seq_one_letter_code
_entity_poly.pdbx_strand_id
1 'polypeptide(L)'
;MLINFVLFPLNNSNHDCQHHSYYHSGYLYVVDLGTDTLSVYRFNDANGNISLVGNRIKIEAGAGPSHIIFHPTKSLTFLCNELNSTTNVYRINILCEKFEYL
;
A
#
# COMPACT_ATOMS: atom_id res chain seq x y z
N MET A 1 -19.24 -2.34 4.02
CA MET A 1 -17.92 -2.41 3.36
C MET A 1 -16.99 -3.09 4.35
N LEU A 2 -16.71 -4.39 4.16
CA LEU A 2 -15.90 -5.20 5.09
C LEU A 2 -14.43 -4.98 4.78
N ILE A 3 -13.68 -4.41 5.73
CA ILE A 3 -12.22 -4.32 5.68
C ILE A 3 -11.71 -5.69 6.15
N ASN A 4 -11.21 -6.50 5.22
CA ASN A 4 -10.53 -7.75 5.55
C ASN A 4 -9.07 -7.46 5.87
N PHE A 5 -8.71 -7.55 7.15
CA PHE A 5 -7.32 -7.48 7.60
C PHE A 5 -6.61 -8.78 7.24
N VAL A 6 -5.74 -8.74 6.23
CA VAL A 6 -4.82 -9.85 5.93
C VAL A 6 -3.56 -9.65 6.78
N LEU A 7 -3.35 -10.54 7.75
CA LEU A 7 -2.13 -10.61 8.56
C LEU A 7 -0.96 -11.11 7.72
N PHE A 8 0.05 -10.27 7.52
CA PHE A 8 1.31 -10.64 6.87
C PHE A 8 2.33 -11.20 7.87
N PRO A 9 3.22 -12.11 7.46
CA PRO A 9 4.34 -12.54 8.29
C PRO A 9 5.29 -11.36 8.54
N LEU A 10 5.34 -10.90 9.79
CA LEU A 10 6.23 -9.86 10.27
C LEU A 10 7.67 -10.36 10.25
N ASN A 11 8.57 -9.59 9.63
CA ASN A 11 10.01 -9.78 9.84
C ASN A 11 10.37 -9.09 11.16
N ASN A 12 10.93 -9.86 12.09
CA ASN A 12 11.06 -9.52 13.50
C ASN A 12 12.21 -8.53 13.75
N SER A 13 12.04 -7.28 13.37
CA SER A 13 12.92 -6.18 13.76
C SER A 13 12.08 -5.10 14.40
N ASN A 14 12.22 -4.99 15.73
CA ASN A 14 11.67 -3.99 16.62
C ASN A 14 11.32 -2.66 15.93
N HIS A 15 10.05 -2.28 15.99
CA HIS A 15 9.48 -0.93 16.07
C HIS A 15 8.03 -1.09 15.64
N ASP A 16 7.07 -0.67 16.48
CA ASP A 16 5.64 -0.65 16.15
C ASP A 16 5.43 0.08 14.81
N CYS A 17 5.29 -0.69 13.73
CA CYS A 17 4.95 -0.18 12.42
C CYS A 17 3.45 -0.39 12.30
N GLN A 18 2.66 0.69 12.31
CA GLN A 18 1.28 0.57 11.87
C GLN A 18 1.32 0.18 10.38
N HIS A 19 0.87 -1.04 10.08
CA HIS A 19 0.76 -1.56 8.73
C HIS A 19 -0.71 -1.65 8.35
N HIS A 20 -1.12 -0.88 7.35
CA HIS A 20 -2.45 -1.02 6.75
C HIS A 20 -2.34 -1.70 5.40
N SER A 21 -3.13 -2.77 5.21
CA SER A 21 -3.19 -3.53 3.96
C SER A 21 -4.57 -3.41 3.32
N TYR A 22 -4.61 -3.18 2.01
CA TYR A 22 -5.84 -3.07 1.22
C TYR A 22 -5.81 -4.08 0.08
N TYR A 23 -6.83 -4.93 -0.01
CA TYR A 23 -6.97 -5.91 -1.09
C TYR A 23 -7.98 -5.44 -2.13
N HIS A 24 -7.56 -5.39 -3.39
CA HIS A 24 -8.43 -5.04 -4.51
C HIS A 24 -7.99 -5.72 -5.80
N SER A 25 -8.94 -6.40 -6.46
CA SER A 25 -8.78 -6.99 -7.79
C SER A 25 -7.55 -7.92 -7.92
N GLY A 26 -7.27 -8.75 -6.90
CA GLY A 26 -6.13 -9.68 -6.92
C GLY A 26 -4.80 -9.05 -6.48
N TYR A 27 -4.80 -7.79 -6.06
CA TYR A 27 -3.62 -7.08 -5.58
C TYR A 27 -3.79 -6.67 -4.11
N LEU A 28 -2.69 -6.70 -3.38
CA LEU A 28 -2.60 -6.36 -1.98
C LEU A 28 -1.62 -5.20 -1.82
N TYR A 29 -2.15 -4.05 -1.43
CA TYR A 29 -1.41 -2.83 -1.23
C TYR A 29 -1.06 -2.73 0.25
N VAL A 30 0.22 -2.62 0.57
CA VAL A 30 0.73 -2.60 1.94
C VAL A 30 1.47 -1.29 2.16
N VAL A 31 0.97 -0.53 3.13
CA VAL A 31 1.62 0.70 3.59
C VAL A 31 2.43 0.36 4.83
N ASP A 32 3.70 0.77 4.83
CA ASP A 32 4.63 0.56 5.92
C ASP A 32 5.10 1.91 6.47
N LEU A 33 4.63 2.21 7.68
CA LEU A 33 4.96 3.43 8.41
C LEU A 33 6.43 3.47 8.84
N GLY A 34 7.03 2.34 9.22
CA GLY A 34 8.41 2.30 9.71
C GLY A 34 9.46 2.48 8.61
N THR A 35 9.11 2.16 7.37
CA THR A 35 10.00 2.29 6.20
C THR A 35 9.59 3.39 5.23
N ASP A 36 8.48 4.10 5.50
CA ASP A 36 7.84 5.06 4.60
C ASP A 36 7.70 4.49 3.17
N THR A 37 7.17 3.27 3.06
CA THR A 37 6.99 2.61 1.76
C THR A 37 5.57 2.13 1.50
N LEU A 38 5.17 2.23 0.22
CA LEU A 38 4.01 1.54 -0.33
C LEU A 38 4.51 0.37 -1.19
N SER A 39 4.15 -0.84 -0.79
CA SER A 39 4.44 -2.08 -1.51
C SER A 39 3.17 -2.65 -2.11
N VAL A 40 3.24 -3.14 -3.35
CA VAL A 40 2.12 -3.82 -3.99
C VAL A 40 2.48 -5.27 -4.19
N TYR A 41 1.57 -6.16 -3.87
CA TYR A 41 1.73 -7.58 -4.05
C TYR A 41 0.61 -8.14 -4.91
N ARG A 42 0.93 -9.13 -5.74
CA ARG A 42 -0.07 -9.93 -6.44
C ARG A 42 -0.43 -11.12 -5.57
N PHE A 43 -1.71 -11.30 -5.33
CA PHE A 43 -2.26 -12.48 -4.67
C PHE A 43 -2.61 -13.52 -5.72
N ASN A 44 -2.12 -14.73 -5.55
CA ASN A 44 -2.46 -15.87 -6.41
C ASN A 44 -3.53 -16.71 -5.72
N ASP A 45 -4.78 -16.56 -6.15
CA ASP A 45 -5.93 -17.29 -5.59
C ASP A 45 -5.79 -18.83 -5.70
N ALA A 46 -5.01 -19.33 -6.67
CA ALA A 46 -4.90 -20.77 -6.91
C ALA A 46 -3.99 -21.48 -5.90
N ASN A 47 -3.00 -20.78 -5.32
CA ASN A 47 -2.03 -21.40 -4.41
C ASN A 47 -1.75 -20.57 -3.14
N GLY A 48 -2.45 -19.46 -2.94
CA GLY A 48 -2.30 -18.57 -1.79
C GLY A 48 -0.97 -17.81 -1.73
N ASN A 49 -0.15 -17.85 -2.79
CA ASN A 49 1.12 -17.13 -2.80
C ASN A 49 0.93 -15.63 -3.00
N ILE A 50 1.85 -14.89 -2.39
CA ILE A 50 1.93 -13.44 -2.48
C ILE A 50 3.29 -13.08 -3.06
N SER A 51 3.32 -12.33 -4.16
CA SER A 51 4.57 -11.92 -4.82
C SER A 51 4.62 -10.40 -4.94
N LEU A 52 5.76 -9.79 -4.60
CA LEU A 52 5.96 -8.35 -4.78
C LEU A 52 5.84 -7.99 -6.26
N VAL A 53 5.11 -6.93 -6.54
CA VAL A 53 4.87 -6.37 -7.86
C VAL A 53 5.67 -5.09 -7.99
N GLY A 54 6.57 -5.06 -8.99
CA GLY A 54 7.42 -3.91 -9.25
C GLY A 54 8.34 -3.54 -8.07
N ASN A 55 8.66 -2.26 -7.97
CA ASN A 55 9.48 -1.70 -6.90
C ASN A 55 8.59 -1.11 -5.80
N ARG A 56 9.10 -1.13 -4.57
CA ARG A 56 8.49 -0.37 -3.46
C ARG A 56 8.51 1.12 -3.80
N ILE A 57 7.37 1.76 -3.64
CA ILE A 57 7.24 3.21 -3.82
C ILE A 57 7.69 3.84 -2.51
N LYS A 58 8.74 4.64 -2.58
CA LYS A 58 9.19 5.44 -1.44
C LYS A 58 8.27 6.63 -1.29
N ILE A 59 7.78 6.82 -0.08
CA ILE A 59 7.06 8.01 0.33
C ILE A 59 8.09 8.93 1.00
N GLU A 60 7.75 10.21 1.13
CA GLU A 60 8.60 11.16 1.82
C GLU A 60 8.95 10.66 3.22
N ALA A 61 10.23 10.72 3.58
CA ALA A 61 10.70 10.21 4.87
C ALA A 61 10.08 10.99 6.02
N GLY A 62 9.54 10.28 7.01
CA GLY A 62 8.83 10.88 8.14
C GLY A 62 7.42 11.36 7.81
N ALA A 63 6.87 11.01 6.64
CA ALA A 63 5.46 11.26 6.35
C ALA A 63 4.55 10.36 7.20
N GLY A 64 4.98 9.13 7.49
CA GLY A 64 4.20 8.17 8.27
C GLY A 64 2.91 7.77 7.57
N PRO A 65 3.01 7.11 6.41
CA PRO A 65 1.83 6.72 5.64
C PRO A 65 1.01 5.70 6.44
N SER A 66 -0.28 5.97 6.64
CA SER A 66 -1.14 5.22 7.57
C SER A 66 -2.37 4.62 6.87
N HIS A 67 -2.91 5.30 5.85
CA HIS A 67 -4.13 4.83 5.15
C HIS A 67 -4.06 5.05 3.65
N ILE A 68 -4.43 4.04 2.86
CA ILE A 68 -4.57 4.12 1.40
C ILE A 68 -6.02 3.94 0.97
N ILE A 69 -6.53 4.83 0.12
CA ILE A 69 -7.91 4.80 -0.41
C ILE A 69 -7.88 4.96 -1.93
N PHE A 70 -8.64 4.11 -2.61
CA PHE A 70 -8.74 4.10 -4.06
C PHE A 70 -10.00 4.83 -4.50
N HIS A 71 -9.90 5.67 -5.53
CA HIS A 71 -11.08 6.30 -6.11
C HIS A 71 -11.92 5.23 -6.83
N PRO A 72 -13.25 5.17 -6.64
CA PRO A 72 -14.08 4.05 -7.10
C PRO A 72 -14.11 3.89 -8.63
N THR A 73 -13.95 4.99 -9.38
CA THR A 73 -14.10 5.01 -10.84
C THR A 73 -12.93 5.62 -11.60
N LYS A 74 -11.94 6.17 -10.89
CA LYS A 74 -10.80 6.86 -11.50
C LYS A 74 -9.54 6.15 -11.03
N SER A 75 -8.53 6.13 -11.88
CA SER A 75 -7.18 5.64 -11.59
C SER A 75 -6.42 6.52 -10.60
N LEU A 76 -7.06 6.93 -9.49
CA LEU A 76 -6.51 7.81 -8.46
C LEU A 76 -6.48 7.09 -7.12
N THR A 77 -5.45 7.36 -6.34
CA THR A 77 -5.27 6.79 -5.02
C THR A 77 -4.72 7.84 -4.10
N PHE A 78 -5.31 7.89 -2.91
CA PHE A 78 -5.00 8.85 -1.87
C PHE A 78 -4.27 8.10 -0.76
N LEU A 79 -3.13 8.64 -0.38
CA LEU A 79 -2.33 8.14 0.72
C LEU A 79 -2.32 9.20 1.83
N CYS A 80 -2.91 8.87 2.97
CA CYS A 80 -2.94 9.73 4.14
C CYS A 80 -1.69 9.49 4.98
N ASN A 81 -0.99 10.57 5.26
CA ASN A 81 0.24 10.59 6.04
C ASN A 81 -0.05 11.15 7.42
N GLU A 82 0.13 10.31 8.45
CA GLU A 82 -0.24 10.62 9.83
C GLU A 82 0.75 11.59 10.48
N LEU A 83 2.05 11.41 10.25
CA LEU A 83 3.09 12.16 10.97
C LEU A 83 3.24 13.60 10.49
N ASN A 84 3.06 13.86 9.19
CA ASN A 84 3.20 15.20 8.63
C ASN A 84 1.86 15.85 8.25
N SER A 85 0.72 15.20 8.53
CA SER A 85 -0.63 15.69 8.19
C SER A 85 -0.80 16.05 6.71
N THR A 86 -0.12 15.35 5.81
CA THR A 86 -0.25 15.53 4.36
C THR A 86 -1.06 14.40 3.73
N THR A 87 -1.50 14.62 2.48
CA THR A 87 -2.10 13.58 1.65
C THR A 87 -1.39 13.57 0.31
N ASN A 88 -0.76 12.45 -0.03
CA ASN A 88 -0.19 12.26 -1.36
C ASN A 88 -1.26 11.68 -2.29
N VAL A 89 -1.29 12.19 -3.52
CA VAL A 89 -2.19 11.68 -4.56
C VAL A 89 -1.34 10.98 -5.62
N TYR A 90 -1.68 9.74 -5.91
CA TYR A 90 -1.04 8.93 -6.93
C TYR A 90 -2.05 8.60 -8.02
N ARG A 91 -1.60 8.65 -9.27
CA ARG A 91 -2.27 7.97 -10.37
C ARG A 91 -1.77 6.53 -10.42
N ILE A 92 -2.69 5.57 -10.39
CA ILE A 92 -2.36 4.14 -10.50
C ILE A 92 -2.74 3.63 -11.87
N ASN A 93 -1.75 3.18 -12.63
CA ASN A 93 -2.01 2.34 -13.78
C ASN A 93 -2.00 0.88 -13.34
N ILE A 94 -3.18 0.31 -13.15
CA ILE A 94 -3.39 -1.09 -12.74
C ILE A 94 -2.92 -2.10 -13.79
N LEU A 95 -2.80 -1.68 -15.06
CA LEU A 95 -2.33 -2.53 -16.16
C LEU A 95 -0.80 -2.52 -16.31
N CYS A 96 -0.17 -1.40 -15.97
CA CYS A 96 1.29 -1.24 -16.05
C CYS A 96 1.95 -1.26 -14.67
N GLU A 97 1.18 -1.52 -13.62
CA GLU A 97 1.61 -1.64 -12.22
C GLU A 97 2.46 -0.45 -11.75
N LYS A 98 2.17 0.73 -12.31
CA LYS A 98 2.98 1.93 -12.15
C LYS A 98 2.19 3.01 -11.42
N PHE A 99 2.85 3.59 -10.42
CA PHE A 99 2.35 4.73 -9.67
C PHE A 99 3.05 5.97 -10.16
N GLU A 100 2.26 6.99 -10.45
CA GLU A 100 2.74 8.31 -10.84
C GLU A 100 2.25 9.31 -9.79
N TYR A 101 3.19 10.00 -9.15
CA TYR A 101 2.88 11.06 -8.20
C TYR A 101 2.30 12.26 -8.95
N LEU A 102 1.19 12.82 -8.46
CA LEU A 102 0.50 13.97 -9.03
C LEU A 102 0.76 15.26 -8.25
#